data_AF-A0A7S1UVW3-F1
#
_entry.id   AF-A0A7S1UVW3-F1
#
_cell.length_a   1.000
_cell.length_b   1.000
_cell.length_c   1.000
_cell.angle_alpha   90.00
_cell.angle_beta   90.00
_cell.angle_gamma   90.00
#
_symmetry.space_group_name_H-M   'P 1'
#
loop_
_entity.id
_entity.type
_entity.pdbx_description
1 polymer ?
#
loop_
_entity_poly.entity_id
_entity_poly.type
_entity_poly.pdbx_seq_one_letter_code
_entity_poly.pdbx_strand_id
1 'polypeptide(L)'
;MALWFAARGTAASRTAPALQNDSSCATSTVVNRSPRILLVGMGADEQMGGYGRHRKAAEQGRLEEELQIDMDRLWERNLGRDDRLVADHGREARFPFLDNDVVQYLTHLRANDANTLLCDFDLPPGEGDKRILRLVAHRLGIPTAAGLVKRAIQFGSRVSQVSDKHRFGSRRQTKGQYNLPKGGG
;
A
#
# COMPACT_ATOMS: atom_id res chain seq x y z
N MET A 1 -6.04 9.92 0.84
CA MET A 1 -5.89 10.83 -0.32
C MET A 1 -5.42 10.14 -1.59
N ALA A 2 -4.35 9.31 -1.63
CA ALA A 2 -3.97 8.66 -2.89
C ALA A 2 -5.00 7.63 -3.40
N LEU A 3 -5.62 6.84 -2.50
CA LEU A 3 -6.74 5.96 -2.87
C LEU A 3 -7.93 6.74 -3.46
N TRP A 4 -8.18 7.95 -2.96
CA TRP A 4 -9.23 8.82 -3.49
C TRP A 4 -8.96 9.26 -4.93
N PHE A 5 -7.71 9.58 -5.27
CA PHE A 5 -7.33 9.86 -6.67
C PHE A 5 -7.43 8.61 -7.55
N ALA A 6 -6.98 7.45 -7.05
CA ALA A 6 -7.07 6.18 -7.77
C ALA A 6 -8.52 5.79 -8.08
N ALA A 7 -9.45 6.01 -7.14
CA ALA A 7 -10.87 5.73 -7.30
C ALA A 7 -11.55 6.56 -8.41
N ARG A 8 -10.94 7.71 -8.76
CA ARG A 8 -11.41 8.62 -9.81
C ARG A 8 -10.68 8.45 -11.15
N GLY A 9 -9.71 7.53 -11.25
CA GLY A 9 -8.99 7.26 -12.49
C GLY A 9 -9.92 6.79 -13.61
N THR A 10 -9.60 7.14 -14.86
CA THR A 10 -10.22 6.56 -16.06
C THR A 10 -9.19 5.74 -16.80
N ALA A 11 -9.60 4.56 -17.28
CA ALA A 11 -8.76 3.70 -18.10
C ALA A 11 -9.23 3.79 -19.55
N ALA A 12 -8.27 4.03 -20.46
CA ALA A 12 -8.47 3.89 -21.89
C ALA A 12 -8.59 2.40 -22.22
N SER A 13 -9.82 1.93 -22.47
CA SER A 13 -10.04 0.56 -22.95
C SER A 13 -9.91 0.55 -24.46
N ARG A 14 -8.86 -0.10 -24.98
CA ARG A 14 -8.80 -0.48 -26.39
C ARG A 14 -9.70 -1.68 -26.57
N THR A 15 -10.84 -1.47 -27.22
CA THR A 15 -11.63 -2.60 -27.71
C THR A 15 -10.89 -3.16 -28.93
N ALA A 16 -10.57 -4.46 -28.91
CA ALA A 16 -10.14 -5.13 -30.12
C ALA A 16 -11.31 -5.06 -31.12
N PRO A 17 -11.07 -4.74 -32.41
CA PRO A 17 -12.15 -4.75 -33.38
C PRO A 17 -12.77 -6.15 -33.38
N ALA A 18 -14.08 -6.22 -33.19
CA ALA A 18 -14.82 -7.43 -33.52
C ALA A 18 -14.47 -7.79 -34.96
N LEU A 19 -14.20 -9.06 -35.24
CA LEU A 19 -13.97 -9.58 -36.59
C LEU A 19 -15.22 -9.30 -37.44
N GLN A 20 -15.32 -8.11 -38.01
CA GLN A 20 -16.23 -7.79 -39.11
C GLN A 20 -15.38 -7.66 -40.34
N ASN A 21 -15.71 -8.52 -41.29
CA ASN A 21 -14.93 -8.83 -42.48
C ASN A 21 -15.17 -7.79 -43.58
N ASP A 22 -14.97 -6.49 -43.28
CA ASP A 22 -15.11 -5.41 -44.25
C ASP A 22 -13.95 -4.43 -44.19
N SER A 23 -13.32 -4.21 -45.34
CA SER A 23 -12.08 -3.46 -45.57
C SER A 23 -12.19 -1.94 -45.37
N SER A 24 -12.73 -1.48 -44.24
CA SER A 24 -12.71 -0.07 -43.85
C SER A 24 -11.76 0.16 -42.67
N CYS A 25 -11.01 1.27 -42.74
CA CYS A 25 -9.99 1.69 -41.79
C CYS A 25 -10.45 1.50 -40.33
N ALA A 26 -9.87 0.51 -39.64
CA ALA A 26 -10.21 0.16 -38.27
C ALA A 26 -9.88 1.32 -37.31
N THR A 27 -10.88 2.15 -37.03
CA THR A 27 -10.75 3.26 -36.08
C THR A 27 -10.84 2.67 -34.68
N SER A 28 -9.71 2.51 -33.99
CA SER A 28 -9.67 2.13 -32.57
C SER A 28 -10.43 3.17 -31.74
N THR A 29 -11.63 2.83 -31.28
CA THR A 29 -12.38 3.67 -30.35
C THR A 29 -11.81 3.47 -28.94
N VAL A 30 -11.17 4.51 -28.42
CA VAL A 30 -10.73 4.55 -27.02
C VAL A 30 -11.94 4.89 -26.17
N VAL A 31 -12.55 3.87 -25.55
CA VAL A 31 -13.63 4.09 -24.60
C VAL A 31 -13.01 4.31 -23.22
N ASN A 32 -13.20 5.50 -22.66
CA ASN A 32 -12.82 5.79 -21.28
C ASN A 32 -13.80 5.08 -20.36
N ARG A 33 -13.32 4.03 -19.67
CA ARG A 33 -14.09 3.34 -18.63
C ARG A 33 -13.46 3.60 -17.28
N SER A 34 -14.33 3.87 -16.33
CA SER A 34 -14.00 4.00 -14.93
C SER A 34 -13.83 2.59 -14.31
N PRO A 35 -12.66 2.27 -13.70
CA PRO A 35 -12.41 0.95 -13.14
C PRO A 35 -13.34 0.72 -11.95
N ARG A 36 -14.00 -0.43 -11.87
CA ARG A 36 -14.94 -0.76 -10.77
C ARG A 36 -14.23 -1.30 -9.52
N ILE A 37 -13.05 -1.89 -9.71
CA ILE A 37 -12.28 -2.57 -8.66
C ILE A 37 -10.91 -1.91 -8.56
N LEU A 38 -10.45 -1.69 -7.33
CA LEU A 38 -9.09 -1.25 -7.01
C LEU A 38 -8.36 -2.37 -6.26
N LEU A 39 -7.20 -2.78 -6.77
CA LEU A 39 -6.30 -3.67 -6.05
C LEU A 39 -5.41 -2.84 -5.13
N VAL A 40 -5.48 -3.10 -3.83
CA VAL A 40 -4.78 -2.34 -2.79
C VAL A 40 -3.76 -3.25 -2.12
N GLY A 41 -2.50 -2.82 -2.09
CA GLY A 41 -1.39 -3.57 -1.49
C GLY A 41 -1.35 -3.58 0.05
N MET A 42 -2.48 -3.37 0.71
CA MET A 42 -2.57 -3.36 2.18
C MET A 42 -2.37 -4.78 2.73
N GLY A 43 -1.75 -4.91 3.91
CA GLY A 43 -1.42 -6.20 4.51
C GLY A 43 -0.04 -6.73 4.11
N ALA A 44 0.57 -6.19 3.04
CA ALA A 44 1.90 -6.62 2.62
C ALA A 44 2.98 -6.24 3.64
N ASP A 45 2.92 -5.02 4.16
CA ASP A 45 3.97 -4.51 5.04
C ASP A 45 3.84 -5.06 6.46
N GLU A 46 2.59 -5.26 6.92
CA GLU A 46 2.23 -5.87 8.21
C GLU A 46 2.64 -7.34 8.27
N GLN A 47 2.51 -8.09 7.15
CA GLN A 47 2.85 -9.51 7.11
C GLN A 47 4.30 -9.83 6.70
N MET A 48 5.03 -8.88 6.11
CA MET A 48 6.37 -9.18 5.55
C MET A 48 7.43 -8.15 5.96
N GLY A 49 7.26 -7.47 7.10
CA GLY A 49 8.36 -6.67 7.64
C GLY A 49 8.58 -5.33 6.92
N GLY A 50 7.55 -4.70 6.36
CA GLY A 50 7.72 -3.52 5.50
C GLY A 50 7.98 -2.19 6.22
N TYR A 51 7.60 -2.05 7.49
CA TYR A 51 7.78 -0.79 8.22
C TYR A 51 9.16 -0.69 8.85
N GLY A 52 9.76 0.51 8.84
CA GLY A 52 11.08 0.74 9.47
C GLY A 52 11.13 0.45 10.97
N ARG A 53 9.97 0.46 11.67
CA ARG A 53 9.88 0.03 13.07
C ARG A 53 10.09 -1.48 13.26
N HIS A 54 9.78 -2.30 12.26
CA HIS A 54 9.99 -3.75 12.30
C HIS A 54 11.47 -4.09 12.41
N ARG A 55 12.34 -3.33 11.72
CA ARG A 55 13.80 -3.45 11.87
C ARG A 55 14.23 -3.22 13.32
N LYS A 56 13.76 -2.14 13.94
CA LYS A 56 14.05 -1.84 15.35
C LYS A 56 13.51 -2.91 16.30
N ALA A 57 12.34 -3.46 16.00
CA ALA A 57 11.77 -4.55 16.78
C ALA A 57 12.60 -5.84 16.62
N ALA A 58 13.11 -6.13 15.42
CA ALA A 58 13.99 -7.26 15.16
C ALA A 58 15.32 -7.16 15.90
N GLU A 59 15.94 -5.98 15.93
CA GLU A 59 17.14 -5.70 16.75
C GLU A 59 16.93 -5.98 18.24
N GLN A 60 15.68 -5.93 18.71
CA GLN A 60 15.28 -6.17 20.09
C GLN A 60 14.71 -7.58 20.31
N GLY A 61 14.69 -8.44 19.28
CA GLY A 61 14.10 -9.78 19.36
C GLY A 61 12.56 -9.80 19.46
N ARG A 62 11.88 -8.69 19.16
CA ARG A 62 10.41 -8.53 19.31
C ARG A 62 9.68 -8.39 17.97
N LEU A 63 10.27 -8.92 16.89
CA LEU A 63 9.73 -8.77 15.54
C LEU A 63 8.33 -9.38 15.41
N GLU A 64 8.15 -10.62 15.90
CA GLU A 64 6.88 -11.32 15.75
C GLU A 64 5.75 -10.61 16.50
N GLU A 65 6.02 -10.15 17.73
CA GLU A 65 5.09 -9.35 18.53
C GLU A 65 4.67 -8.08 17.79
N GLU A 66 5.63 -7.34 17.22
CA GLU A 66 5.36 -6.10 16.50
C GLU A 66 4.53 -6.34 15.23
N LEU A 67 4.81 -7.42 14.48
CA LEU A 67 4.05 -7.80 13.30
C LEU A 67 2.62 -8.24 13.66
N GLN A 68 2.45 -8.98 14.76
CA GLN A 68 1.13 -9.39 15.26
C GLN A 68 0.30 -8.18 15.68
N ILE A 69 0.88 -7.22 16.42
CA ILE A 69 0.20 -5.97 16.80
C ILE A 69 -0.29 -5.20 15.57
N ASP A 70 0.50 -5.18 14.50
CA ASP A 70 0.15 -4.54 13.24
C ASP A 70 -1.03 -5.25 12.55
N MET A 71 -1.03 -6.59 12.53
CA MET A 71 -2.13 -7.38 11.99
C MET A 71 -3.42 -7.18 12.79
N ASP A 72 -3.34 -7.21 14.12
CA ASP A 72 -4.50 -7.04 15.01
C ASP A 72 -5.15 -5.66 14.88
N ARG A 73 -4.37 -4.63 14.54
CA ARG A 73 -4.83 -3.25 14.40
C ARG A 73 -5.17 -2.86 12.96
N LEU A 74 -4.93 -3.74 11.99
CA LEU A 74 -5.02 -3.41 10.57
C LEU A 74 -6.44 -2.95 10.17
N TRP A 75 -7.45 -3.63 10.69
CA TRP A 75 -8.85 -3.36 10.40
C TRP A 75 -9.29 -1.97 10.91
N GLU A 76 -8.85 -1.60 12.11
CA GLU A 76 -9.22 -0.34 12.75
C GLU A 76 -8.48 0.85 12.12
N ARG A 77 -7.17 0.69 11.86
CA ARG A 77 -6.31 1.83 11.46
C ARG A 77 -6.40 2.15 9.97
N ASN A 78 -6.46 1.13 9.11
CA ASN A 78 -6.29 1.29 7.67
C ASN A 78 -7.55 0.86 6.89
N LEU A 79 -8.04 -0.36 7.08
CA LEU A 79 -9.12 -0.92 6.25
C LEU A 79 -10.42 -0.12 6.37
N GLY A 80 -10.88 0.17 7.59
CA GLY A 80 -12.17 0.85 7.78
C GLY A 80 -12.23 2.27 7.21
N ARG A 81 -11.12 3.00 7.18
CA ARG A 81 -11.06 4.34 6.55
C ARG A 81 -10.97 4.23 5.04
N ASP A 82 -10.08 3.37 4.56
CA ASP A 82 -9.76 3.30 3.14
C ASP A 82 -10.91 2.66 2.34
N ASP A 83 -11.63 1.70 2.92
CA ASP A 83 -12.83 1.10 2.32
C ASP A 83 -13.94 2.13 2.12
N ARG A 84 -14.29 2.91 3.15
CA ARG A 84 -15.29 4.00 3.05
C ARG A 84 -14.92 5.02 1.97
N LEU A 85 -13.64 5.37 1.86
CA LEU A 85 -13.14 6.29 0.85
C LEU A 85 -13.24 5.73 -0.57
N VAL A 86 -13.15 4.42 -0.76
CA VAL A 86 -13.26 3.78 -2.07
C VAL A 86 -14.73 3.57 -2.43
N ALA A 87 -15.55 3.14 -1.47
CA ALA A 87 -17.00 2.96 -1.62
C ALA A 87 -17.75 4.25 -1.98
N ASP A 88 -17.33 5.40 -1.43
CA ASP A 88 -17.85 6.73 -1.77
C ASP A 88 -17.78 7.05 -3.28
N HIS A 89 -16.86 6.42 -4.02
CA HIS A 89 -16.68 6.59 -5.46
C HIS A 89 -17.34 5.47 -6.28
N GLY A 90 -18.21 4.66 -5.66
CA GLY A 90 -18.86 3.51 -6.28
C GLY A 90 -17.86 2.43 -6.71
N ARG A 91 -16.76 2.29 -5.98
CA ARG A 91 -15.67 1.34 -6.25
C ARG A 91 -15.58 0.31 -5.13
N GLU A 92 -15.03 -0.86 -5.48
CA GLU A 92 -14.70 -1.92 -4.53
C GLU A 92 -13.17 -2.00 -4.36
N ALA A 93 -12.68 -2.00 -3.12
CA ALA A 93 -11.29 -2.30 -2.83
C ALA A 93 -11.12 -3.81 -2.62
N ARG A 94 -10.12 -4.40 -3.27
CA ARG A 94 -9.67 -5.77 -2.99
C ARG A 94 -8.25 -5.77 -2.47
N PHE A 95 -7.99 -6.66 -1.53
CA PHE A 95 -6.75 -6.70 -0.76
C PHE A 95 -6.06 -8.05 -0.97
N PRO A 96 -5.31 -8.27 -2.07
CA PRO A 96 -4.74 -9.57 -2.40
C PRO A 96 -3.83 -10.16 -1.31
N PHE A 97 -3.15 -9.31 -0.54
CA PHE A 97 -2.29 -9.80 0.55
C PHE A 97 -3.07 -10.22 1.78
N LEU A 98 -4.33 -9.85 1.91
CA LEU A 98 -5.23 -10.28 3.00
C LEU A 98 -6.15 -11.42 2.55
N ASP A 99 -5.93 -11.97 1.36
CA ASP A 99 -6.58 -13.20 0.94
C ASP A 99 -6.20 -14.34 1.89
N ASN A 100 -7.17 -15.20 2.21
CA ASN A 100 -6.98 -16.26 3.18
C ASN A 100 -5.82 -17.19 2.79
N ASP A 101 -5.66 -17.54 1.52
CA ASP A 101 -4.63 -18.47 1.08
C ASP A 101 -3.24 -17.84 1.18
N VAL A 102 -3.16 -16.52 0.92
CA VAL A 102 -1.91 -15.76 1.08
C VAL A 102 -1.54 -15.64 2.56
N VAL A 103 -2.49 -15.30 3.42
CA VAL A 103 -2.27 -15.21 4.87
C VAL A 103 -1.82 -16.56 5.42
N GLN A 104 -2.53 -17.65 5.09
CA GLN A 104 -2.15 -19.00 5.52
C GLN A 104 -0.74 -19.38 5.05
N TYR A 105 -0.41 -19.12 3.79
CA TYR A 105 0.92 -19.40 3.27
C TYR A 105 2.02 -18.63 4.03
N LEU A 106 1.81 -17.34 4.30
CA LEU A 106 2.77 -16.52 5.03
C LEU A 106 2.90 -16.95 6.49
N THR A 107 1.80 -17.33 7.16
CA THR A 107 1.82 -17.88 8.51
C THR A 107 2.58 -19.20 8.57
N HIS A 108 2.39 -20.10 7.59
CA HIS A 108 3.15 -21.35 7.49
C HIS A 108 4.65 -21.11 7.29
N LEU A 109 5.04 -20.12 6.48
CA LEU A 109 6.44 -19.76 6.34
C LEU A 109 7.06 -19.29 7.66
N ARG A 110 6.34 -18.49 8.46
CA ARG A 110 6.81 -18.08 9.79
C ARG A 110 6.99 -19.25 10.73
N ALA A 111 6.01 -20.15 10.78
CA ALA A 111 6.02 -21.30 11.68
C ALA A 111 7.18 -22.28 11.38
N ASN A 112 7.67 -22.31 10.15
CA ASN A 112 8.78 -23.17 9.71
C ASN A 112 10.15 -22.47 9.80
N ASP A 113 10.30 -21.47 10.67
CA ASP A 113 11.52 -20.66 10.85
C ASP A 113 12.05 -19.98 9.57
N ALA A 114 11.22 -19.84 8.52
CA ALA A 114 11.58 -19.16 7.28
C ALA A 114 11.37 -17.63 7.38
N ASN A 115 11.53 -17.05 8.57
CA ASN A 115 11.28 -15.63 8.79
C ASN A 115 12.22 -14.74 7.95
N THR A 116 13.47 -15.19 7.74
CA THR A 116 14.46 -14.55 6.85
C THR A 116 14.05 -14.54 5.38
N LEU A 117 13.13 -15.44 4.96
CA LEU A 117 12.54 -15.38 3.62
C LEU A 117 11.54 -14.23 3.52
N LEU A 118 10.76 -14.00 4.57
CA LEU A 118 9.76 -12.93 4.61
C LEU A 118 10.42 -11.56 4.76
N CYS A 119 11.33 -11.44 5.72
CA CYS A 119 12.14 -10.27 5.95
C CYS A 119 13.47 -10.63 6.63
N ASP A 120 14.55 -10.00 6.18
CA ASP A 120 15.89 -10.19 6.71
C ASP A 120 16.47 -8.81 7.09
N PHE A 121 16.42 -8.47 8.36
CA PHE A 121 16.83 -7.14 8.83
C PHE A 121 18.35 -6.99 9.01
N ASP A 122 19.14 -8.04 8.81
CA ASP A 122 20.59 -7.92 8.72
C ASP A 122 21.01 -7.30 7.38
N LEU A 123 20.16 -7.43 6.35
CA LEU A 123 20.33 -6.76 5.06
C LEU A 123 19.92 -5.27 5.12
N PRO A 124 20.44 -4.42 4.21
CA PRO A 124 20.07 -3.01 4.14
C PRO A 124 18.58 -2.75 3.86
N PRO A 125 18.05 -1.57 4.21
CA PRO A 125 16.71 -1.14 3.79
C PRO A 125 16.60 -1.12 2.26
N GLY A 126 15.52 -1.67 1.71
CA GLY A 126 15.39 -1.86 0.26
C GLY A 126 15.78 -3.25 -0.23
N GLU A 127 16.34 -4.09 0.64
CA GLU A 127 16.71 -5.48 0.35
C GLU A 127 16.07 -6.44 1.35
N GLY A 128 16.23 -6.11 2.64
CA GLY A 128 15.79 -6.93 3.76
C GLY A 128 14.30 -6.90 4.08
N ASP A 129 13.67 -5.73 3.97
CA ASP A 129 12.23 -5.58 4.23
C ASP A 129 11.40 -6.15 3.08
N LYS A 130 10.34 -6.92 3.37
CA LYS A 130 9.50 -7.58 2.35
C LYS A 130 10.29 -8.41 1.36
N ARG A 131 11.33 -9.10 1.85
CA ARG A 131 12.29 -9.84 1.03
C ARG A 131 11.61 -10.79 0.06
N ILE A 132 10.60 -11.55 0.51
CA ILE A 132 9.83 -12.44 -0.37
C ILE A 132 9.19 -11.71 -1.56
N LEU A 133 8.63 -10.52 -1.35
CA LEU A 133 8.05 -9.73 -2.44
C LEU A 133 9.10 -9.18 -3.38
N ARG A 134 10.27 -8.79 -2.86
CA ARG A 134 11.40 -8.33 -3.69
C ARG A 134 11.90 -9.47 -4.57
N LEU A 135 12.05 -10.66 -4.01
CA LEU A 135 12.43 -11.88 -4.76
C LEU A 135 11.39 -12.21 -5.85
N VAL A 136 10.10 -12.14 -5.53
CA VAL A 136 9.02 -12.33 -6.52
C VAL A 136 9.08 -11.25 -7.61
N ALA A 137 9.28 -9.99 -7.25
CA ALA A 137 9.41 -8.89 -8.20
C ALA A 137 10.61 -9.07 -9.15
N HIS A 138 11.75 -9.58 -8.65
CA HIS A 138 12.87 -9.98 -9.49
C HIS A 138 12.51 -11.11 -10.45
N ARG A 139 11.82 -12.16 -9.98
CA ARG A 139 11.35 -13.27 -10.84
C ARG A 139 10.37 -12.82 -11.91
N LEU A 140 9.55 -11.81 -11.62
CA LEU A 140 8.60 -11.21 -12.56
C LEU A 140 9.24 -10.20 -13.53
N GLY A 141 10.55 -9.98 -13.46
CA GLY A 141 11.25 -9.05 -14.37
C GLY A 141 10.99 -7.57 -14.07
N ILE A 142 10.61 -7.23 -12.83
CA ILE A 142 10.38 -5.84 -12.38
C ILE A 142 11.39 -5.40 -11.30
N PRO A 143 12.71 -5.47 -11.57
CA PRO A 143 13.75 -5.23 -10.56
C PRO A 143 13.76 -3.81 -10.02
N THR A 144 13.31 -2.82 -10.80
CA THR A 144 13.20 -1.44 -10.34
C THR A 144 12.23 -1.33 -9.16
N ALA A 145 11.07 -2.00 -9.23
CA ALA A 145 10.12 -2.03 -8.13
C ALA A 145 10.67 -2.79 -6.91
N ALA A 146 11.44 -3.86 -7.17
CA ALA A 146 12.07 -4.69 -6.15
C ALA A 146 13.12 -3.95 -5.30
N GLY A 147 13.73 -2.87 -5.80
CA GLY A 147 14.72 -2.08 -5.05
C GLY A 147 14.15 -0.87 -4.30
N LEU A 148 12.85 -0.56 -4.46
CA LEU A 148 12.27 0.63 -3.83
C LEU A 148 12.10 0.43 -2.32
N VAL A 149 12.68 1.34 -1.53
CA VAL A 149 12.43 1.40 -0.08
C VAL A 149 10.99 1.84 0.16
N LYS A 150 10.28 1.17 1.09
CA LYS A 150 8.90 1.52 1.45
C LYS A 150 8.81 3.01 1.80
N ARG A 151 7.84 3.69 1.19
CA ARG A 151 7.38 5.02 1.61
C ARG A 151 5.88 4.95 1.84
N ALA A 152 5.41 5.44 2.99
CA ALA A 152 3.98 5.50 3.23
C ALA A 152 3.30 6.35 2.13
N ILE A 153 2.10 5.96 1.75
CA ILE A 153 1.37 6.54 0.62
C ILE A 153 1.31 8.07 0.70
N GLN A 154 1.07 8.64 1.89
CA GLN A 154 1.03 10.10 2.06
C GLN A 154 2.34 10.83 1.75
N PHE A 155 3.48 10.16 1.93
CA PHE A 155 4.81 10.71 1.67
C PHE A 155 5.23 10.45 0.22
N GLY A 156 4.87 9.29 -0.33
CA GLY A 156 5.13 8.94 -1.73
C GLY A 156 4.38 9.83 -2.71
N SER A 157 3.12 10.18 -2.41
CA SER A 157 2.31 11.08 -3.24
C SER A 157 2.61 12.57 -3.01
N ARG A 158 3.56 12.92 -2.13
CA ARG A 158 3.85 14.29 -1.64
C ARG A 158 2.62 15.03 -1.06
N VAL A 159 1.54 14.32 -0.74
CA VAL A 159 0.29 14.95 -0.29
C VAL A 159 0.45 15.60 1.09
N SER A 160 1.31 15.04 1.96
CA SER A 160 1.63 15.66 3.26
C SER A 160 2.21 17.07 3.11
N GLN A 161 3.01 17.31 2.06
CA GLN A 161 3.61 18.63 1.79
C GLN A 161 2.56 19.66 1.36
N VAL A 162 1.45 19.23 0.77
CA VAL A 162 0.34 20.09 0.32
C VAL A 162 -0.58 20.42 1.50
N SER A 163 -0.88 19.44 2.36
CA SER A 163 -1.69 19.65 3.57
C SER A 163 -1.01 20.53 4.61
N ASP A 164 0.31 20.39 4.81
CA ASP A 164 1.06 21.19 5.78
C ASP A 164 1.14 22.66 5.33
N LYS A 165 1.24 22.91 4.02
CA LYS A 165 1.24 24.27 3.45
C LYS A 165 -0.12 24.94 3.61
N HIS A 166 -1.22 24.20 3.48
CA HIS A 166 -2.58 24.72 3.58
C HIS A 166 -3.04 24.93 5.04
N ARG A 167 -2.47 24.20 6.02
CA ARG A 167 -2.81 24.35 7.45
C ARG A 167 -1.85 25.22 8.25
N PHE A 168 -0.57 25.27 7.90
CA PHE A 168 0.47 25.94 8.71
C PHE A 168 1.30 26.98 7.95
N GLY A 169 1.04 27.21 6.65
CA GLY A 169 1.68 28.28 5.86
C GLY A 169 3.18 28.15 5.60
N SER A 170 3.95 27.40 6.41
CA SER A 170 5.40 27.24 6.28
C SER A 170 5.93 25.96 6.92
N ARG A 171 7.04 25.44 6.38
CA ARG A 171 7.65 24.11 6.65
C ARG A 171 8.30 23.95 8.04
N ARG A 172 8.17 24.92 8.97
CA ARG A 172 8.96 24.96 10.22
C ARG A 172 8.16 24.94 11.53
N GLN A 173 6.82 25.00 11.49
CA GLN A 173 6.01 25.05 12.72
C GLN A 173 5.20 23.76 12.93
N THR A 174 5.89 22.65 13.18
CA THR A 174 5.28 21.48 13.82
C THR A 174 6.23 20.96 14.89
N LYS A 175 6.44 21.77 15.93
CA LYS A 175 6.82 21.28 17.26
C LYS A 175 5.65 21.58 18.17
N GLY A 176 5.14 20.52 18.80
CA GLY A 176 3.87 20.52 19.51
C GLY A 176 3.87 21.44 20.73
N GLN A 177 2.70 22.01 20.98
CA GLN A 177 2.13 22.31 22.29
C GLN A 177 0.63 22.52 22.06
N TYR A 178 -0.19 21.53 22.44
CA TYR A 178 -1.63 21.71 22.55
C TYR A 178 -1.90 22.31 23.93
N ASN A 179 -2.14 23.62 24.00
CA ASN A 179 -2.77 24.23 25.17
C ASN A 179 -4.28 24.15 24.97
N LEU A 180 -4.95 23.34 25.79
CA LEU A 180 -6.41 23.32 25.88
C LEU A 180 -6.90 24.66 26.47
N PRO A 181 -7.93 25.29 25.89
CA PRO A 181 -8.54 26.47 26.50
C PRO A 181 -9.25 26.06 27.79
N LYS A 182 -8.93 26.73 28.90
CA LYS A 182 -9.68 26.64 30.15
C LYS A 182 -11.08 27.24 29.91
N GLY A 183 -12.12 26.43 30.05
CA GLY A 183 -13.50 26.90 30.08
C GLY A 183 -13.72 27.77 31.31
N GLY A 184 -14.22 28.98 31.10
CA GLY A 184 -14.71 29.86 32.15
C GLY A 184 -16.10 29.45 32.60
N GLY A 185 -16.28 29.44 33.92
CA GLY A 185 -17.54 29.52 34.65
C GLY A 185 -17.37 30.53 35.76
#